data_AF-A0A2V6X6K4-F1
#
_entry.id   AF-A0A2V6X6K4-F1
#
_cell.length_a   1.000
_cell.length_b   1.000
_cell.length_c   1.000
_cell.angle_alpha   90.00
_cell.angle_beta   90.00
_cell.angle_gamma   90.00
#
_symmetry.space_group_name_H-M   'P 1'
#
loop_
_entity.id
_entity.type
_entity.pdbx_description
1 polymer ?
#
loop_
_entity_poly.entity_id
_entity_poly.type
_entity_poly.pdbx_seq_one_letter_code
_entity_poly.pdbx_strand_id
1 'polypeptide(L)'
;MNLDDWRSRINDLDNQILRLLNQRAEAVLHVGDLKRRQGAPIYAPEREAEIFRRLTTTNSGPLTAEAIGAIWREVLSASRALESPMTIAYFGPQATFTHQ
;
A
#
# COMPACT_ATOMS: atom_id res chain seq x y z
N MET A 1 -9.88 -24.95 23.46
CA MET A 1 -9.89 -23.88 22.44
C MET A 1 -11.29 -23.80 21.87
N ASN A 2 -12.01 -22.73 22.19
CA ASN A 2 -13.37 -22.47 21.71
C ASN A 2 -13.34 -21.38 20.61
N LEU A 3 -14.51 -20.96 20.14
CA LEU A 3 -14.64 -19.93 19.11
C LEU A 3 -14.04 -18.58 19.54
N ASP A 4 -14.20 -18.21 20.81
CA ASP A 4 -13.75 -16.92 21.32
C ASP A 4 -12.23 -16.87 21.47
N ASP A 5 -11.59 -18.00 21.81
CA ASP A 5 -10.12 -18.12 21.82
C ASP A 5 -9.53 -17.82 20.42
N TRP A 6 -10.16 -18.36 19.36
CA TRP A 6 -9.73 -18.10 17.99
C TRP A 6 -9.98 -16.66 17.54
N ARG A 7 -11.09 -16.05 17.97
CA ARG A 7 -11.36 -14.63 17.70
C ARG A 7 -10.34 -13.72 18.38
N SER A 8 -9.98 -13.98 19.63
CA SER A 8 -8.93 -13.23 20.31
C SER A 8 -7.61 -13.34 19.58
N ARG A 9 -7.25 -14.56 19.14
CA ARG A 9 -6.03 -14.77 18.34
C ARG A 9 -6.05 -14.02 17.01
N ILE A 10 -7.20 -13.95 16.34
CA ILE A 10 -7.36 -13.17 15.10
C ILE A 10 -7.14 -11.68 15.38
N ASN A 11 -7.75 -11.13 16.43
CA ASN A 11 -7.56 -9.72 16.80
C ASN A 11 -6.09 -9.40 17.08
N ASP A 12 -5.37 -10.30 17.76
CA ASP A 12 -3.93 -10.12 18.02
C ASP A 12 -3.09 -10.16 16.74
N LEU A 13 -3.46 -11.00 15.77
CA LEU A 13 -2.83 -11.04 14.45
C LEU A 13 -3.15 -9.77 13.66
N ASP A 14 -4.38 -9.28 13.69
CA ASP A 14 -4.80 -8.06 13.01
C ASP A 14 -4.03 -6.84 13.53
N ASN A 15 -3.84 -6.74 14.85
CA ASN A 15 -3.02 -5.69 15.45
C ASN A 15 -1.56 -5.75 14.97
N GLN A 16 -1.00 -6.97 14.82
CA GLN A 16 0.35 -7.15 14.29
C GLN A 16 0.44 -6.78 12.81
N ILE A 17 -0.56 -7.17 12.01
CA ILE A 17 -0.64 -6.81 10.59
C ILE A 17 -0.69 -5.28 10.45
N LEU A 18 -1.56 -4.60 11.21
CA LEU A 18 -1.65 -3.14 11.20
C LEU A 18 -0.32 -2.48 11.57
N ARG A 19 0.34 -2.98 12.61
CA ARG A 19 1.67 -2.48 13.02
C ARG A 19 2.71 -2.63 11.89
N LEU A 20 2.76 -3.79 11.25
CA LEU A 20 3.69 -4.06 10.14
C LEU A 20 3.38 -3.20 8.91
N LEU A 21 2.09 -2.97 8.62
CA LEU A 21 1.66 -2.09 7.53
C LEU A 21 2.08 -0.63 7.79
N ASN A 22 1.95 -0.14 9.02
CA ASN A 22 2.40 1.20 9.39
C ASN A 22 3.93 1.35 9.27
N GLN A 23 4.71 0.38 9.76
CA GLN A 23 6.17 0.38 9.58
C GLN A 23 6.57 0.36 8.10
N ARG A 24 5.82 -0.39 7.28
CA ARG A 24 6.02 -0.40 5.83
C ARG A 24 5.69 0.97 5.22
N ALA A 25 4.62 1.64 5.68
CA ALA A 25 4.24 2.97 5.24
C ALA A 25 5.30 4.04 5.59
N GLU A 26 5.91 3.96 6.77
CA GLU A 26 7.05 4.81 7.15
C GLU A 26 8.24 4.62 6.21
N ALA A 27 8.58 3.36 5.89
CA ALA A 27 9.64 3.07 4.93
C ALA A 27 9.33 3.63 3.52
N VAL A 28 8.07 3.55 3.10
CA VAL A 28 7.58 4.13 1.84
C VAL A 28 7.75 5.66 1.84
N LEU A 29 7.41 6.35 2.93
CA LEU A 29 7.61 7.80 3.03
C LEU A 29 9.10 8.18 2.90
N HIS A 30 9.99 7.46 3.58
CA HIS A 30 11.44 7.67 3.44
C HIS A 30 11.94 7.43 2.02
N VAL A 31 11.44 6.38 1.34
CA VAL A 31 11.77 6.12 -0.07
C VAL A 31 11.24 7.24 -0.96
N GLY A 32 10.02 7.73 -0.73
CA GLY A 32 9.43 8.87 -1.43
C GLY A 32 10.29 10.13 -1.30
N ASP A 33 10.79 10.43 -0.09
CA ASP A 33 11.70 11.56 0.15
C ASP A 33 13.02 11.44 -0.64
N LEU A 34 13.60 10.24 -0.68
CA LEU A 34 14.81 9.97 -1.46
C LEU A 34 14.57 10.12 -2.96
N LYS A 35 13.47 9.56 -3.48
CA LYS A 35 13.08 9.70 -4.89
C LYS A 35 12.89 11.16 -5.28
N ARG A 36 12.21 11.95 -4.44
CA ARG A 36 12.01 13.40 -4.65
C ARG A 36 13.33 14.15 -4.75
N ARG A 37 14.30 13.85 -3.88
CA ARG A 37 15.64 14.47 -3.92
C ARG A 37 16.44 14.09 -5.17
N GLN A 38 16.19 12.91 -5.72
CA GLN A 38 16.91 12.37 -6.88
C GLN A 38 16.21 12.63 -8.23
N GLY A 39 15.00 13.23 -8.21
CA GLY A 39 14.19 13.41 -9.43
C GLY A 39 13.71 12.10 -10.05
N ALA A 40 13.68 11.01 -9.28
CA ALA A 40 13.30 9.69 -9.76
C ALA A 40 11.77 9.55 -9.88
N PRO A 41 11.27 8.74 -10.84
CA PRO A 41 9.84 8.52 -11.00
C PRO A 41 9.22 7.86 -9.76
N ILE A 42 8.04 8.35 -9.36
CA ILE A 42 7.28 7.82 -8.23
C ILE A 42 6.73 6.42 -8.56
N TYR A 43 6.30 6.22 -9.81
CA TYR A 43 5.69 4.98 -10.29
C TYR A 43 6.70 4.05 -10.98
N ALA A 44 6.81 2.82 -10.47
CA ALA A 44 7.72 1.78 -10.98
C ALA A 44 6.99 0.43 -11.09
N PRO A 45 6.31 0.14 -12.23
CA PRO A 45 5.51 -1.07 -12.40
C PRO A 45 6.34 -2.36 -12.31
N GLU A 46 7.60 -2.31 -12.77
CA GLU A 46 8.54 -3.45 -12.66
C GLU A 46 8.77 -3.85 -11.19
N ARG A 47 8.84 -2.86 -10.29
CA ARG A 47 9.03 -3.11 -8.86
C ARG A 47 7.81 -3.79 -8.25
N GLU A 48 6.61 -3.42 -8.68
CA GLU A 48 5.38 -4.08 -8.21
C GLU A 48 5.33 -5.54 -8.65
N ALA A 49 5.64 -5.82 -9.92
CA ALA A 49 5.72 -7.19 -10.44
C ALA A 49 6.76 -8.05 -9.69
N GLU A 50 7.91 -7.46 -9.34
CA GLU A 50 8.93 -8.13 -8.52
C GLU A 50 8.42 -8.46 -7.12
N ILE A 51 7.73 -7.52 -6.46
CA ILE A 51 7.12 -7.73 -5.14
C ILE A 51 6.11 -8.88 -5.20
N PHE A 52 5.22 -8.88 -6.19
CA PHE A 52 4.24 -9.95 -6.36
C PHE A 52 4.91 -11.32 -6.53
N ARG A 53 5.84 -11.44 -7.49
CA ARG A 53 6.56 -12.69 -7.75
C ARG A 53 7.30 -13.20 -6.50
N ARG A 54 7.94 -12.31 -5.76
CA ARG A 54 8.64 -12.67 -4.52
C ARG A 54 7.67 -13.23 -3.48
N LEU A 55 6.53 -12.57 -3.26
CA LEU A 55 5.56 -12.97 -2.25
C LEU A 55 4.84 -14.27 -2.60
N THR A 56 4.47 -14.46 -3.88
CA THR A 56 3.86 -15.71 -4.32
C THR A 56 4.82 -16.89 -4.21
N THR A 57 6.12 -16.68 -4.51
CA THR A 57 7.14 -17.73 -4.40
C THR A 57 7.50 -18.06 -2.95
N THR A 58 7.47 -17.06 -2.06
CA THR A 58 7.84 -17.23 -0.64
C THR A 58 6.67 -17.75 0.21
N ASN A 59 5.43 -17.64 -0.27
CA ASN A 59 4.26 -18.06 0.48
C ASN A 59 4.22 -19.57 0.70
N SER A 60 4.36 -19.98 1.97
CA SER A 60 4.12 -21.35 2.44
C SER A 60 2.78 -21.49 3.19
N GLY A 61 1.93 -20.47 3.13
CA GLY A 61 0.65 -20.40 3.82
C GLY A 61 -0.53 -20.83 2.96
N PRO A 62 -1.74 -20.88 3.54
CA PRO A 62 -2.96 -21.35 2.86
C PRO A 62 -3.52 -20.37 1.82
N LEU A 63 -2.98 -19.14 1.73
CA LEU A 63 -3.45 -18.14 0.79
C LEU A 63 -3.04 -18.51 -0.65
N THR A 64 -3.96 -18.37 -1.59
CA THR A 64 -3.67 -18.56 -3.01
C THR A 64 -2.83 -17.40 -3.54
N ALA A 65 -2.09 -17.64 -4.63
CA ALA A 65 -1.32 -16.58 -5.30
C ALA A 65 -2.20 -15.40 -5.74
N GLU A 66 -3.44 -15.68 -6.15
CA GLU A 66 -4.44 -14.67 -6.52
C GLU A 66 -4.85 -13.81 -5.32
N ALA A 67 -5.13 -14.43 -4.17
CA ALA A 67 -5.48 -13.71 -2.95
C ALA A 67 -4.34 -12.80 -2.47
N ILE A 68 -3.10 -13.29 -2.51
CA ILE A 68 -1.91 -12.49 -2.21
C ILE A 68 -1.80 -11.31 -3.17
N GLY A 69 -2.03 -11.54 -4.47
CA GLY A 69 -2.06 -10.51 -5.49
C GLY A 69 -3.09 -9.42 -5.20
N ALA A 70 -4.31 -9.79 -4.81
CA ALA A 70 -5.36 -8.84 -4.47
C ALA A 70 -5.00 -8.01 -3.23
N ILE A 71 -4.53 -8.64 -2.15
CA ILE A 71 -4.15 -7.95 -0.91
C ILE A 71 -3.00 -6.97 -1.18
N TRP A 72 -1.94 -7.41 -1.87
CA TRP A 72 -0.78 -6.56 -2.09
C TRP A 72 -1.03 -5.42 -3.07
N ARG A 73 -2.00 -5.57 -3.98
CA ARG A 73 -2.44 -4.48 -4.84
C ARG A 73 -2.99 -3.30 -4.01
N GLU A 74 -3.82 -3.59 -3.01
CA GLU A 74 -4.36 -2.56 -2.12
C GLU A 74 -3.30 -1.95 -1.21
N VAL A 75 -2.40 -2.78 -0.66
CA VAL A 75 -1.26 -2.28 0.14
C VAL A 75 -0.38 -1.33 -0.68
N LEU A 76 -0.08 -1.68 -1.93
CA LEU A 76 0.68 -0.82 -2.84
C LEU A 76 -0.10 0.44 -3.22
N SER A 77 -1.41 0.33 -3.44
CA SER A 77 -2.31 1.46 -3.71
C SER A 77 -2.26 2.50 -2.58
N ALA A 78 -2.44 2.06 -1.34
CA ALA A 78 -2.33 2.93 -0.16
C ALA A 78 -0.95 3.58 -0.03
N SER A 79 0.12 2.85 -0.39
CA SER A 79 1.49 3.38 -0.35
C SER A 79 1.72 4.50 -1.37
N ARG A 80 1.22 4.34 -2.60
CA ARG A 80 1.33 5.38 -3.63
C ARG A 80 0.57 6.64 -3.24
N ALA A 81 -0.58 6.50 -2.59
CA ALA A 81 -1.34 7.62 -2.07
C ALA A 81 -0.56 8.42 -1.00
N LEU A 82 0.35 7.77 -0.25
CA LEU A 82 1.23 8.43 0.71
C LEU A 82 2.44 9.11 0.05
N GLU A 83 3.00 8.52 -1.03
CA GLU A 83 4.14 9.11 -1.76
C GLU A 83 3.74 10.33 -2.61
N SER A 84 2.49 10.40 -3.08
CA SER A 84 2.03 11.49 -3.94
C SER A 84 1.24 12.52 -3.14
N PRO A 85 1.70 13.78 -2.99
CA PRO A 85 0.77 14.85 -2.66
C PRO A 85 -0.31 14.87 -3.76
N MET A 86 -1.56 15.06 -3.36
CA MET A 86 -2.71 15.05 -4.26
C MET A 86 -2.57 16.21 -5.27
N THR A 87 -2.04 15.92 -6.45
CA THR A 87 -1.93 16.90 -7.54
C THR A 87 -3.29 16.99 -8.22
N ILE A 88 -4.12 17.94 -7.80
CA ILE A 88 -5.35 18.28 -8.51
C ILE A 88 -4.95 19.07 -9.76
N ALA A 89 -4.97 18.41 -10.92
CA ALA A 89 -5.02 19.12 -12.18
C ALA A 89 -6.47 19.56 -12.42
N TYR A 90 -6.70 20.87 -12.41
CA TYR A 90 -7.97 21.45 -12.86
C TYR A 90 -7.72 22.21 -14.16
N PHE A 91 -8.62 22.02 -15.15
CA PHE A 91 -8.62 22.80 -16.37
C PHE A 91 -9.41 24.10 -16.14
N GLY A 92 -8.76 25.11 -15.56
CA GLY A 92 -9.31 26.45 -15.39
C GLY A 92 -8.32 27.40 -14.71
N PRO A 93 -8.63 28.70 -14.56
CA PRO A 93 -7.96 29.60 -13.63
C PRO A 93 -8.57 29.52 -12.22
N GLN A 94 -7.78 29.87 -11.19
CA GLN A 94 -8.20 29.79 -9.80
C GLN A 94 -9.35 30.80 -9.62
N ALA A 95 -10.52 30.31 -9.17
CA ALA A 95 -11.76 31.08 -8.92
C ALA A 95 -12.85 31.15 -10.02
N THR A 96 -13.03 30.14 -10.88
CA THR A 96 -14.28 30.00 -11.65
C THR A 96 -15.36 29.31 -10.81
N PHE A 97 -16.25 30.08 -10.20
CA PHE A 97 -17.47 29.59 -9.54
C PHE A 97 -18.40 28.98 -10.60
N THR A 98 -18.44 27.66 -10.73
CA THR A 98 -19.44 26.96 -11.57
C THR A 98 -20.30 26.06 -10.69
N HIS A 99 -21.19 26.68 -9.92
CA HIS A 99 -22.36 26.03 -9.32
C HIS A 99 -23.60 26.85 -9.71
N GLN A 100 -24.59 26.16 -10.27
CA GLN A 100 -26.00 26.53 -10.17
C GLN A 100 -26.68 25.47 -9.32
#